data_AF-A0A960PIY6-F1
#
_entry.id   AF-A0A960PIY6-F1
#
_cell.length_a   1.000
_cell.length_b   1.000
_cell.length_c   1.000
_cell.angle_alpha   90.00
_cell.angle_beta   90.00
_cell.angle_gamma   90.00
#
_symmetry.space_group_name_H-M   'P 1'
#
loop_
_entity.id
_entity.type
_entity.pdbx_description
1 polymer ?
#
loop_
_entity_poly.entity_id
_entity_poly.type
_entity_poly.pdbx_seq_one_letter_code
_entity_poly.pdbx_strand_id
1 'polypeptide(L)'
;MTDQRFAAGPVLDQLKDFQRASVEHTFRELYDRGADRFLVADEVGLGKTMVARGVIAKAIERLWDDVERIDVIYICSNAGIARQNIKRLNVMPDQDFSFSSRMTMIARDVKHLEGNKVNFVSFTPGTSFDLKSSTGMSDERVLLYWLLRHIWGKAAMSVPGASRLLQCDVGDANWPTYLTRGEMRDDEIDDT
;
A
#
# COMPACT_ATOMS: atom_id res chain seq x y z
N MET A 1 -24.36 -7.70 -6.64
CA MET A 1 -23.45 -8.80 -6.99
C MET A 1 -22.95 -9.39 -5.69
N THR A 2 -23.13 -10.69 -5.55
CA THR A 2 -23.05 -11.57 -4.37
C THR A 2 -22.60 -10.95 -3.05
N ASP A 3 -23.59 -10.66 -2.21
CA ASP A 3 -23.50 -10.18 -0.82
C ASP A 3 -23.02 -11.29 0.13
N GLN A 4 -21.89 -11.92 -0.21
CA GLN A 4 -21.32 -13.00 0.58
C GLN A 4 -20.22 -12.43 1.47
N ARG A 5 -20.55 -12.23 2.75
CA ARG A 5 -19.60 -11.86 3.80
C ARG A 5 -18.35 -12.75 3.72
N PHE A 6 -17.17 -12.12 3.81
CA PHE A 6 -15.91 -12.86 3.87
C PHE A 6 -15.86 -13.76 5.11
N ALA A 7 -15.48 -15.02 4.92
CA ALA A 7 -15.35 -16.00 5.99
C ALA A 7 -13.90 -16.49 6.08
N ALA A 8 -13.28 -16.39 7.25
CA ALA A 8 -11.89 -16.77 7.46
C ALA A 8 -11.70 -18.29 7.58
N GLY A 9 -12.75 -19.02 7.98
CA GLY A 9 -12.72 -20.48 8.23
C GLY A 9 -11.99 -21.30 7.16
N PRO A 10 -12.37 -21.21 5.87
CA PRO A 10 -11.71 -21.96 4.79
C PRO A 10 -10.21 -21.69 4.64
N VAL A 11 -9.74 -20.49 5.01
CA VAL A 11 -8.30 -20.15 5.00
C VAL A 11 -7.61 -20.81 6.19
N LEU A 12 -8.23 -20.76 7.37
CA LEU A 12 -7.68 -21.33 8.60
C LEU A 12 -7.60 -22.86 8.53
N ASP A 13 -8.55 -23.52 7.85
CA ASP A 13 -8.60 -24.98 7.69
C ASP A 13 -7.44 -25.55 6.88
N GLN A 14 -6.73 -24.70 6.13
CA GLN A 14 -5.52 -25.07 5.39
C GLN A 14 -4.24 -24.94 6.25
N LEU A 15 -4.35 -24.45 7.48
CA LEU A 15 -3.22 -24.24 8.39
C LEU A 15 -2.96 -25.47 9.25
N LYS A 16 -1.68 -25.74 9.52
CA LYS A 16 -1.28 -26.72 10.55
C LYS A 16 -1.65 -26.21 11.95
N ASP A 17 -1.77 -27.12 12.92
CA ASP A 17 -2.16 -26.79 14.30
C ASP A 17 -1.31 -25.68 14.92
N PHE A 18 0.02 -25.77 14.77
CA PHE A 18 0.93 -24.75 15.29
C PHE A 18 0.79 -23.41 14.57
N GLN A 19 0.52 -23.42 13.25
CA GLN A 19 0.29 -22.19 12.48
C GLN A 19 -1.02 -21.53 12.91
N ARG A 20 -2.07 -22.33 13.10
CA ARG A 20 -3.36 -21.85 13.62
C ARG A 20 -3.20 -21.28 15.02
N ALA A 21 -2.45 -21.94 15.91
CA ALA A 21 -2.17 -21.42 17.24
C ALA A 21 -1.45 -20.06 17.18
N SER A 22 -0.46 -19.89 16.30
CA SER A 22 0.21 -18.61 16.08
C SER A 22 -0.73 -17.54 15.53
N VAL A 23 -1.63 -17.89 14.60
CA VAL A 23 -2.67 -16.97 14.09
C VAL A 23 -3.59 -16.51 15.21
N GLU A 24 -4.12 -17.43 16.00
CA GLU A 24 -5.04 -17.12 17.10
C GLU A 24 -4.38 -16.25 18.18
N HIS A 25 -3.11 -16.53 18.50
CA HIS A 25 -2.36 -15.69 19.42
C HIS A 25 -2.12 -14.29 18.85
N THR A 26 -1.59 -14.20 17.63
CA THR A 26 -1.31 -12.91 16.96
C THR A 26 -2.56 -12.06 16.83
N PHE A 27 -3.66 -12.64 16.37
CA PHE A 27 -4.92 -11.94 16.18
C PHE A 27 -5.47 -11.37 17.49
N ARG A 28 -5.43 -12.18 18.57
CA ARG A 28 -5.87 -11.75 19.90
C ARG A 28 -5.04 -10.60 20.46
N GLU A 29 -3.71 -10.62 20.28
CA GLU A 29 -2.88 -9.49 20.74
C GLU A 29 -3.24 -8.20 19.99
N LEU A 30 -3.43 -8.27 18.67
CA LEU A 30 -3.72 -7.10 17.84
C LEU A 30 -5.15 -6.55 18.05
N TYR A 31 -6.16 -7.42 18.03
CA TYR A 31 -7.57 -6.99 17.95
C TYR A 31 -8.33 -7.07 19.28
N ASP A 32 -7.99 -8.01 20.17
CA ASP A 32 -8.71 -8.16 21.44
C ASP A 32 -8.01 -7.41 22.58
N ARG A 33 -6.67 -7.33 22.54
CA ARG A 33 -5.85 -6.65 23.55
C ARG A 33 -5.38 -5.26 23.12
N GLY A 34 -5.58 -4.90 21.84
CA GLY A 34 -5.31 -3.58 21.30
C GLY A 34 -3.83 -3.26 21.11
N ALA A 35 -2.98 -4.26 20.85
CA ALA A 35 -1.60 -3.98 20.47
C ALA A 35 -1.54 -3.45 19.03
N ASP A 36 -0.85 -2.34 18.80
CA ASP A 36 -0.66 -1.80 17.45
C ASP A 36 0.32 -2.63 16.60
N ARG A 37 1.20 -3.40 17.25
CA ARG A 37 2.30 -4.12 16.60
C ARG A 37 2.53 -5.47 17.28
N PHE A 38 2.79 -6.49 16.46
CA PHE A 38 3.13 -7.84 16.92
C PHE A 38 4.22 -8.45 16.04
N LEU A 39 5.19 -9.13 16.65
CA LEU A 39 6.30 -9.81 15.95
C LEU A 39 6.12 -11.32 16.02
N VAL A 40 5.90 -11.96 14.87
CA VAL A 40 5.93 -13.42 14.75
C VAL A 40 7.34 -13.87 14.41
N ALA A 41 8.00 -14.50 15.37
CA ALA A 41 9.31 -15.12 15.20
C ALA A 41 9.18 -16.65 15.29
N ASP A 42 9.54 -17.36 14.22
CA ASP A 42 9.74 -18.81 14.26
C ASP A 42 10.97 -19.16 13.40
N GLU A 43 11.32 -20.44 13.34
CA GLU A 43 12.34 -20.94 12.42
C GLU A 43 12.00 -20.69 10.93
N VAL A 44 13.05 -20.66 10.11
CA VAL A 44 12.95 -20.58 8.65
C VAL A 44 12.21 -21.81 8.13
N GLY A 45 11.29 -21.61 7.20
CA GLY A 45 10.53 -22.72 6.58
C GLY A 45 9.29 -23.19 7.35
N LEU A 46 9.03 -22.70 8.56
CA LEU A 46 7.81 -23.06 9.34
C LEU A 46 6.50 -22.43 8.81
N GLY A 47 6.59 -21.61 7.76
CA GLY A 47 5.41 -21.10 7.05
C GLY A 47 4.83 -19.80 7.60
N LYS A 48 5.68 -18.82 7.94
CA LYS A 48 5.24 -17.47 8.37
C LYS A 48 4.25 -16.81 7.41
N THR A 49 4.44 -17.03 6.10
CA THR A 49 3.50 -16.54 5.09
C THR A 49 2.10 -17.12 5.28
N MET A 50 1.98 -18.38 5.71
CA MET A 50 0.68 -19.00 6.00
C MET A 50 0.08 -18.45 7.30
N VAL A 51 0.91 -18.20 8.32
CA VAL A 51 0.46 -17.50 9.54
C VAL A 51 -0.06 -16.11 9.19
N ALA A 52 0.70 -15.31 8.44
CA ALA A 52 0.27 -13.98 7.98
C ALA A 52 -1.03 -14.04 7.17
N ARG A 53 -1.16 -15.01 6.26
CA ARG A 53 -2.40 -15.24 5.49
C ARG A 53 -3.60 -15.49 6.41
N GLY A 54 -3.43 -16.32 7.44
CA GLY A 54 -4.49 -16.57 8.42
C GLY A 54 -4.87 -15.33 9.24
N VAL A 55 -3.88 -14.54 9.68
CA VAL A 55 -4.12 -13.28 10.39
C VAL A 55 -4.88 -12.29 9.50
N ILE A 56 -4.47 -12.13 8.24
CA ILE A 56 -5.15 -11.28 7.25
C ILE A 56 -6.61 -11.72 7.06
N ALA A 57 -6.87 -13.02 6.93
CA ALA A 57 -8.24 -13.52 6.79
C ALA A 57 -9.11 -13.14 8.00
N LYS A 58 -8.61 -13.37 9.22
CA LYS A 58 -9.35 -12.99 10.44
C LYS A 58 -9.56 -11.49 10.55
N ALA A 59 -8.55 -10.70 10.19
CA ALA A 59 -8.64 -9.23 10.17
C ALA A 59 -9.74 -8.76 9.22
N ILE A 60 -9.79 -9.31 8.00
CA ILE A 60 -10.83 -8.98 7.02
C ILE A 60 -12.22 -9.35 7.54
N GLU A 61 -12.39 -10.55 8.08
CA GLU A 61 -13.67 -11.01 8.65
C GLU A 61 -14.13 -10.12 9.82
N ARG A 62 -13.20 -9.69 10.69
CA ARG A 62 -13.46 -8.85 11.85
C ARG A 62 -13.84 -7.42 11.49
N LEU A 63 -13.19 -6.85 10.48
CA LEU A 63 -13.36 -5.46 10.05
C LEU A 63 -14.45 -5.28 9.00
N TRP A 64 -15.00 -6.37 8.45
CA TRP A 64 -15.90 -6.34 7.30
C TRP A 64 -17.07 -5.37 7.45
N ASP A 65 -17.70 -5.30 8.63
CA ASP A 65 -18.85 -4.44 8.88
C ASP A 65 -18.48 -3.11 9.58
N ASP A 66 -17.24 -3.01 10.08
CA ASP A 66 -16.82 -1.91 10.96
C ASP A 66 -16.16 -0.74 10.22
N VAL A 67 -15.57 -1.00 9.05
CA VAL A 67 -14.86 0.00 8.25
C VAL A 67 -15.31 -0.03 6.81
N GLU A 68 -15.25 1.11 6.11
CA GLU A 68 -15.63 1.18 4.70
C GLU A 68 -14.66 0.39 3.80
N ARG A 69 -13.36 0.46 4.09
CA ARG A 69 -12.26 -0.09 3.29
C ARG A 69 -11.21 -0.75 4.18
N ILE A 70 -10.64 -1.87 3.72
CA ILE A 70 -9.56 -2.59 4.40
C ILE A 70 -8.35 -2.64 3.49
N ASP A 71 -7.26 -1.98 3.88
CA ASP A 71 -6.02 -1.94 3.10
C ASP A 71 -4.93 -2.80 3.75
N VAL A 72 -4.48 -3.84 3.05
CA VAL A 72 -3.42 -4.75 3.50
C VAL A 72 -2.11 -4.38 2.81
N ILE A 73 -1.18 -3.84 3.59
CA ILE A 73 0.13 -3.41 3.09
C ILE A 73 1.18 -4.48 3.36
N TYR A 74 1.81 -4.98 2.29
CA TYR A 74 2.90 -5.94 2.35
C TYR A 74 4.23 -5.31 1.90
N ILE A 75 5.22 -5.30 2.78
CA ILE A 75 6.57 -4.78 2.49
C ILE A 75 7.55 -5.95 2.40
N CYS A 76 8.26 -6.06 1.27
CA CYS A 76 9.24 -7.12 1.04
C CYS A 76 10.54 -6.58 0.46
N SER A 77 11.70 -7.07 0.90
CA SER A 77 13.00 -6.61 0.40
C SER A 77 13.25 -6.86 -1.09
N ASN A 78 12.58 -7.85 -1.71
CA ASN A 78 12.86 -8.28 -3.08
C ASN A 78 11.58 -8.55 -3.90
N ALA A 79 11.45 -7.86 -5.04
CA ALA A 79 10.31 -7.97 -5.96
C ALA A 79 10.12 -9.37 -6.57
N GLY A 80 11.19 -10.12 -6.80
CA GLY A 80 11.11 -11.49 -7.32
C GLY A 80 10.42 -12.44 -6.34
N ILE A 81 10.76 -12.34 -5.06
CA ILE A 81 10.17 -13.16 -3.98
C ILE A 81 8.75 -12.65 -3.65
N ALA A 82 8.51 -11.35 -3.79
CA ALA A 82 7.23 -10.72 -3.51
C ALA A 82 6.10 -11.39 -4.29
N ARG A 83 6.23 -11.59 -5.62
CA ARG A 83 5.16 -12.19 -6.44
C ARG A 83 4.71 -13.57 -5.95
N GLN A 84 5.63 -14.41 -5.50
CA GLN A 84 5.30 -15.75 -5.01
C GLN A 84 4.64 -15.70 -3.63
N ASN A 85 5.14 -14.86 -2.73
CA ASN A 85 4.56 -14.70 -1.41
C ASN A 85 3.18 -14.05 -1.46
N ILE A 86 3.01 -13.04 -2.31
CA ILE A 86 1.75 -12.35 -2.56
C ILE A 86 0.66 -13.33 -2.99
N LYS A 87 0.94 -14.20 -3.97
CA LYS A 87 -0.03 -15.22 -4.39
C LYS A 87 -0.47 -16.15 -3.26
N ARG A 88 0.42 -16.43 -2.29
CA ARG A 88 0.09 -17.23 -1.11
C ARG A 88 -0.66 -16.43 -0.05
N LEU A 89 -0.37 -15.14 0.08
CA LEU A 89 -1.04 -14.23 1.01
C LEU A 89 -2.44 -13.85 0.55
N ASN A 90 -2.72 -13.92 -0.76
CA ASN A 90 -4.02 -13.58 -1.28
C ASN A 90 -5.11 -14.53 -0.74
N VAL A 91 -6.06 -13.94 -0.03
CA VAL A 91 -7.25 -14.63 0.50
C VAL A 91 -8.51 -14.32 -0.30
N MET A 92 -8.41 -13.41 -1.29
CA MET A 92 -9.49 -12.98 -2.17
C MET A 92 -9.07 -13.27 -3.63
N PRO A 93 -9.44 -14.43 -4.20
CA PRO A 93 -8.97 -14.85 -5.52
C PRO A 93 -9.29 -13.87 -6.66
N ASP A 94 -10.38 -13.12 -6.51
CA ASP A 94 -10.88 -12.15 -7.50
C ASP A 94 -10.23 -10.76 -7.37
N GLN A 95 -9.40 -10.54 -6.35
CA GLN A 95 -8.70 -9.28 -6.09
C GLN A 95 -7.21 -9.48 -6.36
N ASP A 96 -6.68 -8.82 -7.38
CA ASP A 96 -5.23 -8.81 -7.63
C ASP A 96 -4.52 -7.82 -6.71
N PHE A 97 -3.30 -8.15 -6.29
CA PHE A 97 -2.46 -7.20 -5.55
C PHE A 97 -2.03 -6.07 -6.47
N SER A 98 -2.33 -4.83 -6.08
CA SER A 98 -1.78 -3.66 -6.74
C SER A 98 -0.29 -3.56 -6.40
N PHE A 99 0.55 -3.67 -7.43
CA PHE A 99 1.97 -3.38 -7.33
C PHE A 99 2.17 -1.88 -7.46
N SER A 100 2.11 -1.16 -6.34
CA SER A 100 2.63 0.20 -6.32
C SER A 100 4.15 0.14 -6.46
N SER A 101 4.69 0.87 -7.43
CA SER A 101 6.09 0.73 -7.83
C SER A 101 7.05 1.31 -6.79
N ARG A 102 6.59 2.30 -5.99
CA ARG A 102 7.35 2.98 -4.94
C ARG A 102 6.44 3.50 -3.84
N MET A 103 6.88 3.42 -2.58
CA MET A 103 6.15 3.94 -1.41
C MET A 103 5.87 5.44 -1.50
N THR A 104 6.74 6.20 -2.16
CA THR A 104 6.59 7.65 -2.39
C THR A 104 5.38 7.99 -3.24
N MET A 105 4.86 7.07 -4.05
CA MET A 105 3.73 7.31 -4.95
C MET A 105 2.39 6.87 -4.39
N ILE A 106 2.34 6.36 -3.15
CA ILE A 106 1.12 5.82 -2.56
C ILE A 106 -0.03 6.82 -2.60
N ALA A 107 0.23 8.10 -2.31
CA ALA A 107 -0.79 9.16 -2.31
C ALA A 107 -1.51 9.29 -3.66
N ARG A 108 -0.81 9.07 -4.77
CA ARG A 108 -1.42 9.08 -6.11
C ARG A 108 -2.24 7.81 -6.36
N ASP A 109 -1.73 6.68 -5.89
CA ASP A 109 -2.29 5.37 -6.22
C ASP A 109 -3.48 4.98 -5.30
N VAL A 110 -3.68 5.66 -4.16
CA VAL A 110 -4.79 5.41 -3.21
C VAL A 110 -6.17 5.54 -3.88
N LYS A 111 -6.34 6.45 -4.84
CA LYS A 111 -7.62 6.58 -5.57
C LYS A 111 -7.97 5.34 -6.39
N HIS A 112 -6.97 4.61 -6.88
CA HIS A 112 -7.21 3.34 -7.56
C HIS A 112 -7.67 2.23 -6.60
N LEU A 113 -7.58 2.47 -5.28
CA LEU A 113 -8.05 1.58 -4.22
C LEU A 113 -9.48 1.93 -3.77
N GLU A 114 -10.02 3.09 -4.19
CA GLU A 114 -11.40 3.50 -3.90
C GLU A 114 -12.40 2.62 -4.66
N GLY A 115 -13.50 2.26 -4.00
CA GLY A 115 -14.54 1.38 -4.55
C GLY A 115 -14.32 -0.13 -4.30
N ASN A 116 -13.14 -0.53 -3.85
CA ASN A 116 -12.87 -1.89 -3.39
C ASN A 116 -13.03 -2.00 -1.87
N LYS A 117 -13.73 -3.04 -1.40
CA LYS A 117 -13.87 -3.32 0.05
C LYS A 117 -12.54 -3.72 0.69
N VAL A 118 -11.73 -4.49 -0.01
CA VAL A 118 -10.43 -4.99 0.44
C VAL A 118 -9.40 -4.70 -0.63
N ASN A 119 -8.31 -4.06 -0.27
CA ASN A 119 -7.19 -3.78 -1.15
C ASN A 119 -5.92 -4.47 -0.65
N PHE A 120 -5.12 -4.94 -1.60
CA PHE A 120 -3.82 -5.49 -1.31
C PHE A 120 -2.74 -4.67 -2.02
N VAL A 121 -1.87 -4.04 -1.24
CA VAL A 121 -0.79 -3.19 -1.76
C VAL A 121 0.54 -3.80 -1.36
N SER A 122 1.45 -3.96 -2.32
CA SER A 122 2.80 -4.44 -2.04
C SER A 122 3.87 -3.42 -2.40
N PHE A 123 4.89 -3.32 -1.55
CA PHE A 123 6.04 -2.45 -1.73
C PHE A 123 7.34 -3.24 -1.68
N THR A 124 8.28 -2.84 -2.54
CA THR A 124 9.65 -3.32 -2.48
C THR A 124 10.62 -2.17 -2.24
N PRO A 125 11.33 -2.12 -1.09
CA PRO A 125 12.30 -1.06 -0.79
C PRO A 125 13.36 -0.92 -1.89
N GLY A 126 13.78 -2.01 -2.52
CA GLY A 126 14.75 -1.99 -3.60
C GLY A 126 14.31 -1.26 -4.87
N THR A 127 13.02 -0.95 -5.06
CA THR A 127 12.54 -0.05 -6.13
C THR A 127 12.12 1.32 -5.58
N SER A 128 11.76 1.39 -4.30
CA SER A 128 11.36 2.63 -3.62
C SER A 128 12.56 3.52 -3.25
N PHE A 129 13.70 2.92 -2.89
CA PHE A 129 14.93 3.59 -2.45
C PHE A 129 16.12 3.44 -3.42
N ASP A 130 15.94 2.80 -4.57
CA ASP A 130 16.98 2.75 -5.61
C ASP A 130 17.05 4.10 -6.33
N LEU A 131 17.88 4.98 -5.75
CA LEU A 131 18.21 6.30 -6.26
C LEU A 131 19.09 6.17 -7.51
N LYS A 132 18.48 5.80 -8.65
CA LYS A 132 19.16 5.83 -9.96
C LYS A 132 19.63 7.23 -10.38
N SER A 133 19.12 8.25 -9.70
CA SER A 133 19.49 9.66 -9.86
C SER A 133 19.43 10.37 -8.52
N SER A 134 20.29 11.37 -8.32
CA SER A 134 20.24 12.30 -7.17
C SER A 134 19.06 13.26 -7.21
N THR A 135 18.41 13.42 -8.37
CA THR A 135 17.28 14.35 -8.58
C THR A 135 15.90 13.69 -8.45
N GLY A 136 15.84 12.38 -8.19
CA GLY A 136 14.58 11.62 -8.15
C GLY A 136 13.90 11.48 -9.51
N MET A 137 12.69 10.89 -9.53
CA MET A 137 11.90 10.75 -10.76
C MET A 137 11.03 11.99 -11.03
N SER A 138 10.76 12.26 -12.30
CA SER A 138 9.84 13.34 -12.72
C SER A 138 8.50 13.27 -12.00
N ASP A 139 7.93 12.07 -11.88
CA ASP A 139 6.61 11.83 -11.30
C ASP A 139 6.60 12.15 -9.80
N GLU A 140 7.69 11.85 -9.09
CA GLU A 140 7.84 12.20 -7.68
C GLU A 140 7.94 13.72 -7.49
N ARG A 141 8.60 14.42 -8.41
CA ARG A 141 8.69 15.88 -8.38
C ARG A 141 7.37 16.56 -8.72
N VAL A 142 6.57 15.96 -9.61
CA VAL A 142 5.20 16.42 -9.89
C VAL A 142 4.33 16.25 -8.66
N LEU A 143 4.38 15.07 -8.01
CA LEU A 143 3.68 14.81 -6.75
C LEU A 143 4.08 15.85 -5.69
N LEU A 144 5.38 16.09 -5.53
CA LEU A 144 5.90 17.10 -4.60
C LEU A 144 5.42 18.52 -4.94
N TYR A 145 5.36 18.90 -6.22
CA TYR A 145 4.83 20.20 -6.65
C TYR A 145 3.41 20.41 -6.15
N TRP A 146 2.55 19.40 -6.30
CA TRP A 146 1.15 19.49 -5.89
C TRP A 146 0.98 19.48 -4.36
N LEU A 147 1.74 18.65 -3.63
CA LEU A 147 1.75 18.69 -2.16
C LEU A 147 2.19 20.05 -1.62
N LEU A 148 3.26 20.62 -2.17
CA LEU A 148 3.72 21.95 -1.79
C LEU A 148 2.72 23.03 -2.16
N ARG A 149 1.99 22.87 -3.26
CA ARG A 149 0.94 23.81 -3.68
C ARG A 149 -0.27 23.75 -2.76
N HIS A 150 -0.62 22.58 -2.26
CA HIS A 150 -1.66 22.43 -1.25
C HIS A 150 -1.25 23.09 0.08
N ILE A 151 -0.03 22.82 0.57
CA ILE A 151 0.46 23.33 1.87
C ILE A 151 0.76 24.85 1.83
N TRP A 152 1.43 25.33 0.78
CA TRP A 152 1.88 26.74 0.67
C TRP A 152 0.95 27.61 -0.18
N GLY A 153 -0.06 27.01 -0.80
CA GLY A 153 -1.05 27.70 -1.61
C GLY A 153 -0.61 27.98 -3.05
N LYS A 154 -1.62 28.18 -3.91
CA LYS A 154 -1.45 28.45 -5.35
C LYS A 154 -0.55 29.65 -5.63
N ALA A 155 -0.64 30.72 -4.84
CA ALA A 155 0.15 31.93 -5.07
C ALA A 155 1.65 31.67 -4.91
N ALA A 156 2.06 30.88 -3.92
CA ALA A 156 3.45 30.54 -3.66
C ALA A 156 4.02 29.60 -4.75
N MET A 157 3.22 28.66 -5.25
CA MET A 157 3.68 27.64 -6.20
C MET A 157 3.45 27.97 -7.68
N SER A 158 2.73 29.04 -8.00
CA SER A 158 2.52 29.49 -9.39
C SER A 158 3.65 30.39 -9.91
N VAL A 159 4.64 30.72 -9.08
CA VAL A 159 5.81 31.51 -9.50
C VAL A 159 6.78 30.66 -10.32
N PRO A 160 7.47 31.21 -11.34
CA PRO A 160 8.39 30.45 -12.18
C PRO A 160 9.51 29.75 -11.41
N GLY A 161 9.94 30.32 -10.27
CA GLY A 161 10.98 29.73 -9.43
C GLY A 161 10.57 28.39 -8.81
N ALA A 162 9.32 28.25 -8.40
CA ALA A 162 8.80 27.02 -7.79
C ALA A 162 8.74 25.87 -8.82
N SER A 163 8.27 26.15 -10.04
CA SER A 163 8.26 25.17 -11.12
C SER A 163 9.68 24.78 -11.56
N ARG A 164 10.60 25.76 -11.69
CA ARG A 164 11.99 25.49 -12.10
C ARG A 164 12.77 24.67 -11.08
N LEU A 165 12.48 24.84 -9.79
CA LEU A 165 13.09 24.03 -8.73
C LEU A 165 12.79 22.54 -8.91
N LEU A 166 11.58 22.20 -9.34
CA LEU A 166 11.07 20.82 -9.40
C LEU A 166 11.14 20.19 -10.79
N GLN A 167 11.33 20.94 -11.87
CA GLN A 167 11.38 20.35 -13.21
C GLN A 167 12.64 19.51 -13.47
N CYS A 168 13.79 19.93 -12.91
CA CYS A 168 15.11 19.37 -13.16
C CYS A 168 15.36 19.07 -14.66
N ASP A 169 15.44 17.80 -15.03
CA ASP A 169 15.79 17.27 -16.36
C ASP A 169 14.62 17.22 -17.36
N VAL A 170 13.37 17.47 -16.94
CA VAL A 170 12.18 17.41 -17.80
C VAL A 170 12.13 18.57 -18.83
N GLY A 171 12.78 19.70 -18.51
CA GLY A 171 12.85 20.89 -19.36
C GLY A 171 11.58 21.75 -19.36
N ASP A 172 11.73 23.05 -19.59
CA ASP A 172 10.65 24.06 -19.50
C ASP A 172 9.44 23.75 -20.41
N ALA A 173 9.69 23.17 -21.59
CA ALA A 173 8.64 22.88 -22.56
C ALA A 173 7.74 21.69 -22.15
N ASN A 174 8.30 20.69 -21.47
CA ASN A 174 7.55 19.48 -21.11
C ASN A 174 6.96 19.55 -19.71
N TRP A 175 7.58 20.29 -18.78
CA TRP A 175 7.14 20.35 -17.38
C TRP A 175 5.65 20.70 -17.20
N PRO A 176 5.07 21.68 -17.93
CA PRO A 176 3.63 21.94 -17.86
C PRO A 176 2.78 20.72 -18.24
N THR A 177 3.21 19.94 -19.23
CA THR A 177 2.52 18.71 -19.65
C THR A 177 2.55 17.65 -18.54
N TYR A 178 3.68 17.55 -17.82
CA TYR A 178 3.81 16.64 -16.68
C TYR A 178 2.91 17.08 -15.52
N LEU A 179 2.84 18.38 -15.23
CA LEU A 179 1.94 18.91 -14.19
C LEU A 179 0.47 18.62 -14.51
N THR A 180 0.05 18.74 -15.77
CA THR A 180 -1.33 18.41 -16.18
C THR A 180 -1.61 16.91 -16.16
N ARG A 181 -0.63 16.06 -16.54
CA ARG A 181 -0.80 14.59 -16.54
C ARG A 181 -0.79 13.99 -15.13
N GLY A 182 -0.01 14.58 -14.24
CA GLY A 182 0.07 14.20 -12.83
C GLY A 182 -0.65 15.21 -11.94
N GLU A 183 -1.65 15.92 -12.47
CA GLU A 183 -2.47 16.86 -11.70
C GLU A 183 -3.17 16.09 -10.59
N MET A 184 -2.66 16.23 -9.37
CA MET A 184 -3.46 15.93 -8.20
C MET A 184 -4.38 17.12 -8.00
N ARG A 185 -5.66 16.91 -8.28
CA ARG A 185 -6.72 17.81 -7.81
C ARG A 185 -6.63 17.97 -6.27
N ASP A 186 -7.08 19.09 -5.75
CA ASP A 186 -6.99 19.35 -4.29
C ASP A 186 -7.81 18.30 -3.48
N ASP A 187 -8.80 17.64 -4.09
CA ASP A 187 -9.56 16.51 -3.54
C ASP A 187 -8.84 15.15 -3.64
N GLU A 188 -7.56 15.12 -4.05
CA GLU A 188 -6.77 13.89 -4.14
C GLU A 188 -5.71 13.75 -3.06
N ILE A 189 -5.57 14.78 -2.23
CA ILE A 189 -4.69 14.77 -1.07
C ILE A 189 -5.57 14.37 0.11
N ASP A 190 -5.36 13.15 0.61
CA ASP A 190 -6.06 12.66 1.80
C ASP A 190 -5.50 13.38 3.03
N ASP A 191 -6.29 14.31 3.57
CA ASP A 191 -5.97 15.10 4.76
C ASP A 191 -6.42 14.41 6.07
N THR A 192 -6.84 13.13 6.01
CA THR A 192 -7.31 12.37 7.20
C THR A 192 -6.21 11.72 8.02
#